data_AF-A0A399NVK2-F1
#
_entry.id   AF-A0A399NVK2-F1
#
_cell.length_a   1.000
_cell.length_b   1.000
_cell.length_c   1.000
_cell.angle_alpha   90.00
_cell.angle_beta   90.00
_cell.angle_gamma   90.00
#
_symmetry.space_group_name_H-M   'P 1'
#
loop_
_entity.id
_entity.type
_entity.pdbx_description
1 polymer ?
#
loop_
_entity_poly.entity_id
_entity_poly.type
_entity_poly.pdbx_seq_one_letter_code
_entity_poly.pdbx_strand_id
1 'polypeptide(L)'
;MTDADAALRPLLERWRLDPDGPAVRTASSVLAPVRRDGARLMLKVPLVEEERRGGRLMAAWAGRGAAPVLESDADGTVLMARAGDPGILVREASADGPDADARDDRATRILARAAAR
;
A
#
# COMPACT_ATOMS: atom_id res chain seq x y z
N MET A 1 23.77 -3.35 0.55
CA MET A 1 22.74 -2.68 1.39
C MET A 1 22.40 -1.39 0.68
N THR A 2 21.21 -1.28 0.12
CA THR A 2 20.81 -0.07 -0.62
C THR A 2 20.46 1.05 0.36
N ASP A 3 20.54 2.30 -0.08
CA ASP A 3 20.14 3.47 0.73
C ASP A 3 18.68 3.35 1.24
N ALA A 4 17.82 2.70 0.45
CA ALA A 4 16.44 2.39 0.84
C ALA A 4 16.35 1.44 2.05
N ASP A 5 17.22 0.42 2.14
CA ASP A 5 17.22 -0.53 3.26
C ASP A 5 17.63 0.16 4.58
N ALA A 6 18.57 1.11 4.50
CA ALA A 6 19.03 1.87 5.66
C ALA A 6 17.93 2.81 6.19
N ALA A 7 17.15 3.43 5.31
CA ALA A 7 16.02 4.28 5.68
C ALA A 7 14.85 3.51 6.31
N LEU A 8 14.67 2.23 5.94
CA LEU A 8 13.58 1.40 6.45
C LEU A 8 13.84 0.84 7.84
N ARG A 9 15.09 0.50 8.17
CA ARG A 9 15.44 -0.19 9.43
C ARG A 9 14.87 0.48 10.70
N PRO A 10 14.99 1.81 10.91
CA PRO A 10 14.43 2.44 12.11
C PRO A 10 12.91 2.29 12.20
N LEU A 11 12.21 2.29 11.06
CA LEU A 11 10.75 2.12 11.00
C LEU A 11 10.35 0.68 11.30
N LEU A 12 11.10 -0.28 10.76
CA LEU A 12 10.87 -1.70 11.03
C LEU A 12 11.03 -2.02 12.53
N GLU A 13 12.07 -1.49 13.16
CA GLU A 13 12.31 -1.64 14.60
C GLU A 13 11.22 -0.94 15.43
N ARG A 14 10.95 0.34 15.13
CA ARG A 14 9.96 1.15 15.85
C ARG A 14 8.57 0.54 15.82
N TRP A 15 8.14 -0.01 14.68
CA TRP A 15 6.80 -0.56 14.49
C TRP A 15 6.73 -2.09 14.61
N ARG A 16 7.85 -2.74 14.97
CA ARG A 16 7.96 -4.20 15.16
C ARG A 16 7.50 -4.97 13.93
N LEU A 17 8.11 -4.65 12.79
CA LEU A 17 7.75 -5.17 11.48
C LEU A 17 8.79 -6.18 10.98
N ASP A 18 8.31 -7.31 10.48
CA ASP A 18 9.12 -8.28 9.77
C ASP A 18 9.06 -8.01 8.26
N PRO A 19 10.19 -7.95 7.54
CA PRO A 19 10.18 -7.86 6.08
C PRO A 19 9.43 -9.05 5.43
N ASP A 20 8.59 -8.78 4.43
CA ASP A 20 7.75 -9.78 3.74
C ASP A 20 7.92 -9.70 2.21
N GLY A 21 9.18 -9.56 1.79
CA GLY A 21 9.61 -9.42 0.40
C GLY A 21 10.56 -8.23 0.18
N PRO A 22 11.03 -8.03 -1.05
CA PRO A 22 11.92 -6.92 -1.38
C PRO A 22 11.18 -5.58 -1.28
N ALA A 23 11.88 -4.56 -0.77
CA ALA A 23 11.43 -3.19 -0.88
C ALA A 23 11.59 -2.68 -2.32
N VAL A 24 10.67 -1.81 -2.75
CA VAL A 24 10.66 -1.17 -4.06
C VAL A 24 10.79 0.33 -3.86
N ARG A 25 11.86 0.91 -4.42
CA ARG A 25 12.01 2.37 -4.51
C ARG A 25 11.39 2.86 -5.82
N THR A 26 10.50 3.83 -5.71
CA THR A 26 9.90 4.56 -6.84
C THR A 26 10.53 5.95 -6.92
N ALA A 27 10.07 6.79 -7.85
CA ALA A 27 10.48 8.18 -7.92
C ALA A 27 10.06 8.99 -6.68
N SER A 28 8.92 8.64 -6.05
CA SER A 28 8.29 9.45 -5.01
C SER A 28 8.25 8.80 -3.62
N SER A 29 8.51 7.49 -3.53
CA SER A 29 8.36 6.70 -2.29
C SER A 29 9.24 5.46 -2.24
N VAL A 30 9.50 4.95 -1.04
CA VAL A 30 9.92 3.56 -0.79
C VAL A 30 8.72 2.75 -0.31
N LEU A 31 8.45 1.61 -0.94
CA LEU A 31 7.37 0.69 -0.60
C LEU A 31 7.98 -0.62 -0.10
N ALA A 32 7.61 -1.06 1.10
CA ALA A 32 8.12 -2.31 1.66
C ALA A 32 6.95 -3.21 2.10
N PRO A 33 6.81 -4.42 1.54
CA PRO A 33 5.91 -5.41 2.08
C PRO A 33 6.44 -5.89 3.43
N VAL A 34 5.59 -5.90 4.45
CA VAL A 34 5.96 -6.27 5.81
C VAL A 34 4.87 -7.08 6.49
N ARG A 35 5.20 -7.71 7.61
CA ARG A 35 4.29 -8.42 8.50
C ARG A 35 4.35 -7.88 9.91
N ARG A 36 3.23 -8.00 10.62
CA ARG A 36 3.12 -7.79 12.07
C ARG A 36 2.02 -8.71 12.59
N ASP A 37 2.34 -9.54 13.58
CA ASP A 37 1.39 -10.48 14.21
C ASP A 37 0.61 -11.34 13.18
N GLY A 38 1.30 -11.80 12.13
CA GLY A 38 0.72 -12.59 11.04
C GLY A 38 -0.05 -11.80 9.98
N ALA A 39 -0.37 -10.53 10.22
CA ALA A 39 -1.05 -9.66 9.25
C ALA A 39 -0.10 -9.23 8.12
N ARG A 40 -0.61 -9.20 6.88
CA ARG A 40 0.10 -8.69 5.71
C ARG A 40 -0.10 -7.18 5.61
N LEU A 41 0.99 -6.42 5.66
CA LEU A 41 0.97 -4.97 5.66
C LEU A 41 1.89 -4.41 4.56
N MET A 42 1.71 -3.14 4.26
CA MET A 42 2.55 -2.36 3.36
C MET A 42 3.03 -1.13 4.11
N LEU A 43 4.36 -0.98 4.21
CA LEU A 43 5.00 0.24 4.67
C LEU A 43 5.27 1.14 3.47
N LYS A 44 4.79 2.38 3.50
CA LYS A 44 5.04 3.40 2.48
C LYS A 44 5.74 4.60 3.11
N VAL A 45 6.97 4.84 2.68
CA VAL A 45 7.81 5.96 3.12
C VAL A 45 7.87 7.00 1.99
N PRO A 46 7.32 8.21 2.19
CA PRO A 46 7.34 9.26 1.18
C PRO A 46 8.74 9.87 1.04
N LEU A 47 9.15 10.15 -0.19
CA LEU A 47 10.40 10.86 -0.52
C LEU A 47 10.16 12.31 -0.94
N VAL A 48 8.96 12.63 -1.44
CA VAL A 48 8.55 13.96 -1.92
C VAL A 48 7.36 14.50 -1.12
N GLU A 49 7.20 15.83 -1.10
CA GLU A 49 6.21 16.50 -0.25
C GLU A 49 4.76 16.13 -0.60
N GLU A 50 4.48 15.92 -1.89
CA GLU A 50 3.17 15.48 -2.37
C GLU A 50 2.75 14.14 -1.74
N GLU A 51 3.69 13.19 -1.64
CA GLU A 51 3.45 11.90 -1.00
C GLU A 51 3.32 12.02 0.52
N ARG A 52 4.05 12.94 1.15
CA ARG A 52 3.90 13.22 2.59
C ARG A 52 2.48 13.70 2.91
N ARG A 53 1.95 14.61 2.09
CA ARG A 53 0.56 15.09 2.19
C ARG A 53 -0.43 13.95 1.98
N GLY A 54 -0.21 13.12 0.97
CA GLY A 54 -1.03 11.94 0.70
C GLY A 54 -1.06 10.96 1.87
N GLY A 55 0.09 10.66 2.48
CA GLY A 55 0.17 9.79 3.65
C GLY A 55 -0.59 10.34 4.86
N ARG A 56 -0.45 11.64 5.16
CA ARG A 56 -1.24 12.30 6.21
C ARG A 56 -2.74 12.26 5.94
N LEU A 57 -3.15 12.44 4.68
CA LEU A 57 -4.55 12.33 4.28
C LEU A 57 -5.09 10.90 4.48
N MET A 58 -4.32 9.89 4.09
CA MET A 58 -4.69 8.48 4.30
C MET A 58 -4.85 8.15 5.79
N ALA A 59 -3.95 8.65 6.64
CA ALA A 59 -4.06 8.50 8.10
C ALA A 59 -5.33 9.17 8.63
N ALA A 60 -5.68 10.37 8.15
CA ALA A 60 -6.90 11.08 8.53
C ALA A 60 -8.18 10.38 8.07
N TRP A 61 -8.16 9.71 6.91
CA TRP A 61 -9.30 8.90 6.45
C TRP A 61 -9.49 7.62 7.25
N ALA A 62 -8.45 7.10 7.91
CA ALA A 62 -8.52 5.95 8.81
C ALA A 62 -9.26 4.73 8.20
N GLY A 63 -9.04 4.49 6.90
CA GLY A 63 -9.67 3.38 6.16
C GLY A 63 -11.06 3.67 5.57
N ARG A 64 -11.61 4.88 5.74
CA ARG A 64 -12.85 5.31 5.08
C ARG A 64 -12.55 5.67 3.63
N GLY A 65 -13.09 4.90 2.70
CA GLY A 65 -12.77 4.99 1.27
C GLY A 65 -11.30 4.73 0.90
N ALA A 66 -10.50 4.17 1.81
CA ALA A 66 -9.07 3.92 1.60
C ALA A 66 -8.60 2.64 2.29
N ALA A 67 -7.36 2.24 2.00
CA ALA A 67 -6.72 1.15 2.74
C ALA A 67 -6.66 1.51 4.25
N PRO A 68 -7.03 0.59 5.16
CA PRO A 68 -6.88 0.79 6.58
C PRO A 68 -5.42 1.11 6.94
N VAL A 69 -5.20 2.25 7.60
CA VAL A 69 -3.90 2.66 8.14
C VAL A 69 -3.84 2.24 9.60
N LEU A 70 -2.78 1.52 9.97
CA LEU A 70 -2.55 0.99 11.31
C LEU A 70 -1.60 1.88 12.12
N GLU A 71 -0.60 2.47 11.46
CA GLU A 71 0.35 3.41 12.06
C GLU A 71 0.69 4.51 11.06
N SER A 72 1.00 5.70 11.56
CA SER A 72 1.52 6.80 10.76
C SER A 72 2.43 7.71 11.58
N ASP A 73 3.28 8.47 10.91
CA ASP A 73 4.06 9.56 11.52
C ASP A 73 3.73 10.94 10.93
N ALA A 74 4.33 11.98 11.49
CA ALA A 74 4.12 13.37 11.06
C ALA A 74 4.66 13.65 9.64
N ASP A 75 5.67 12.87 9.21
CA ASP A 75 6.30 12.99 7.91
C ASP A 75 5.47 12.32 6.79
N GLY A 76 4.36 11.68 7.14
CA GLY A 76 3.45 11.04 6.18
C GLY A 76 3.83 9.60 5.83
N THR A 77 4.73 8.97 6.59
CA THR A 77 4.94 7.52 6.50
C THR A 77 3.68 6.83 6.99
N VAL A 78 3.23 5.80 6.25
CA VAL A 78 2.05 5.00 6.63
C VAL A 78 2.36 3.51 6.63
N LEU A 79 1.87 2.81 7.64
CA LEU A 79 1.74 1.36 7.68
C LEU A 79 0.27 1.02 7.44
N MET A 80 -0.03 0.33 6.34
CA MET A 80 -1.40 0.06 5.93
C MET A 80 -1.63 -1.41 5.59
N ALA A 81 -2.88 -1.84 5.61
CA ALA A 81 -3.25 -3.19 5.20
C ALA A 81 -2.82 -3.46 3.76
N ARG A 82 -2.24 -4.65 3.51
CA ARG A 82 -1.85 -5.08 2.16
C ARG A 82 -2.89 -6.03 1.58
N ALA A 83 -3.19 -5.87 0.30
CA ALA A 83 -4.14 -6.73 -0.42
C ALA A 83 -3.73 -8.21 -0.35
N GLY A 84 -4.72 -9.10 -0.14
CA GLY A 84 -4.51 -10.54 -0.08
C GLY A 84 -4.13 -11.17 -1.43
N ASP A 85 -4.70 -10.64 -2.53
CA ASP A 85 -4.32 -10.93 -3.91
C ASP A 85 -3.80 -9.62 -4.55
N PRO A 86 -2.47 -9.38 -4.55
CA PRO A 86 -1.88 -8.18 -5.14
C PRO A 86 -2.12 -8.03 -6.65
N GLY A 87 -2.46 -9.12 -7.35
CA GLY A 87 -2.63 -9.14 -8.80
C GLY A 87 -4.07 -9.06 -9.28
N ILE A 88 -5.06 -9.04 -8.38
CA ILE A 88 -6.49 -9.12 -8.75
C ILE A 88 -6.89 -8.03 -9.73
N LEU A 89 -6.53 -6.78 -9.48
CA LEU A 89 -6.95 -5.67 -10.34
C LEU A 89 -6.30 -5.74 -11.72
N VAL A 90 -5.01 -6.04 -11.79
CA VAL A 90 -4.31 -6.19 -13.08
C VAL A 90 -4.88 -7.38 -13.87
N ARG A 91 -5.13 -8.51 -13.21
CA ARG A 91 -5.71 -9.68 -13.84
C ARG A 91 -7.11 -9.44 -14.39
N GLU A 92 -7.96 -8.73 -13.66
CA GLU A 92 -9.32 -8.42 -14.12
C GLU A 92 -9.31 -7.30 -15.19
N ALA A 93 -8.56 -6.22 -15.00
CA ALA A 93 -8.60 -5.07 -15.92
C ALA A 93 -7.79 -5.26 -17.22
N SER A 94 -6.81 -6.17 -17.23
CA SER A 94 -5.95 -6.43 -18.41
C SER A 94 -6.31 -7.74 -19.12
N ALA A 95 -7.54 -8.24 -18.93
CA ALA A 95 -7.97 -9.46 -19.59
C ALA A 95 -8.42 -9.21 -21.03
N ASP A 96 -7.98 -10.07 -21.94
CA ASP A 96 -8.41 -10.07 -23.33
C ASP A 96 -9.48 -11.14 -23.59
N GLY A 97 -10.17 -11.02 -24.73
CA GLY A 97 -11.13 -11.99 -25.23
C GLY A 97 -12.59 -11.65 -24.95
N PRO A 98 -13.53 -12.58 -25.18
CA PRO A 98 -14.97 -12.31 -25.14
C PRO A 98 -15.50 -11.78 -23.81
N ASP A 99 -14.80 -12.05 -22.71
CA ASP A 99 -15.18 -11.65 -21.35
C ASP A 99 -14.45 -10.38 -20.85
N ALA A 100 -13.69 -9.69 -21.71
CA ALA A 100 -12.85 -8.55 -21.32
C ALA A 100 -13.65 -7.45 -20.59
N ASP A 101 -14.75 -6.97 -21.21
CA ASP A 101 -15.61 -5.94 -20.62
C ASP A 101 -16.17 -6.38 -19.27
N ALA A 102 -16.62 -7.64 -19.17
CA ALA A 102 -17.18 -8.18 -17.93
C ALA A 102 -16.14 -8.33 -16.81
N ARG A 103 -14.85 -8.47 -17.15
CA ARG A 103 -13.74 -8.50 -16.20
C ARG A 103 -13.31 -7.10 -15.78
N ASP A 104 -13.24 -6.14 -16.70
CA ASP A 104 -12.99 -4.74 -16.36
C ASP A 104 -14.08 -4.19 -15.42
N ASP A 105 -15.34 -4.54 -15.70
CA ASP A 105 -16.48 -4.30 -14.80
C ASP A 105 -16.26 -4.86 -13.38
N ARG A 106 -15.61 -6.02 -13.25
CA ARG A 106 -15.28 -6.60 -11.94
C ARG A 106 -14.17 -5.82 -11.24
N ALA A 107 -13.12 -5.42 -11.95
CA ALA A 107 -12.09 -4.53 -11.42
C ALA A 107 -12.71 -3.22 -10.89
N THR A 108 -13.57 -2.60 -11.69
CA THR A 108 -14.29 -1.37 -11.32
C THR A 108 -15.17 -1.58 -10.08
N ARG A 109 -15.92 -2.68 -9.98
CA ARG A 109 -16.71 -3.00 -8.78
C ARG A 109 -15.84 -3.22 -7.54
N ILE A 110 -14.65 -3.81 -7.68
CA ILE A 110 -13.71 -3.96 -6.56
C ILE A 110 -13.28 -2.59 -6.05
N LEU A 111 -12.92 -1.66 -6.94
CA LEU A 111 -12.54 -0.29 -6.59
C LEU A 111 -13.70 0.47 -5.93
N ALA A 112 -14.88 0.45 -6.54
CA ALA A 112 -16.07 1.14 -6.02
C ALA A 112 -16.46 0.64 -4.62
N ARG A 113 -16.38 -0.68 -4.39
CA ARG A 113 -16.62 -1.27 -3.06
C ARG A 113 -15.59 -0.84 -2.03
N ALA A 114 -14.33 -0.64 -2.43
CA ALA A 114 -13.31 -0.14 -1.52
C ALA A 114 -13.55 1.33 -1.16
N ALA A 115 -13.95 2.15 -2.14
CA ALA A 115 -14.25 3.56 -1.95
C ALA A 115 -15.51 3.82 -1.10
N ALA A 116 -16.51 2.93 -1.15
CA ALA A 116 -17.76 3.05 -0.41
C ALA A 116 -17.70 2.60 1.07
N ARG A 117 -16.53 2.18 1.56
CA ARG A 117 -16.32 1.74 2.95
C ARG A 117 -16.17 2.89 3.92
#